data_AF-A0A957H820-F1
#
_entry.id   AF-A0A957H820-F1
#
_cell.length_a   1.000
_cell.length_b   1.000
_cell.length_c   1.000
_cell.angle_alpha   90.00
_cell.angle_beta   90.00
_cell.angle_gamma   90.00
#
_symmetry.space_group_name_H-M   'P 1'
#
loop_
_entity.id
_entity.type
_entity.pdbx_description
1 polymer ?
#
loop_
_entity_poly.entity_id
_entity_poly.type
_entity_poly.pdbx_seq_one_letter_code
_entity_poly.pdbx_strand_id
1 'polypeptide(L)' 'LATQLAAMFIMVAILFFGGASIKPFIATLFVGMVSGTYSSIFHAVPLLVSWESWAEARQA' A
#
# COMPACT_ATOMS: atom_id res chain seq x y z
N LEU A 1 3.61 -3.52 7.42
CA LEU A 1 4.55 -2.45 7.83
C LEU A 1 6.02 -2.81 7.58
N ALA A 2 6.59 -3.84 8.20
CA ALA A 2 8.02 -4.18 7.99
C ALA A 2 8.36 -4.48 6.51
N THR A 3 7.49 -5.20 5.81
CA THR A 3 7.63 -5.52 4.38
C THR A 3 7.56 -4.27 3.48
N GLN A 4 6.62 -3.36 3.75
CA GLN A 4 6.48 -2.10 3.02
C GLN A 4 7.67 -1.16 3.27
N LEU A 5 8.14 -1.06 4.52
CA LEU A 5 9.27 -0.19 4.85
C LEU A 5 10.56 -0.66 4.15
N ALA A 6 10.80 -1.97 4.12
CA ALA A 6 11.93 -2.56 3.39
C ALA A 6 11.83 -2.28 1.88
N ALA A 7 10.64 -2.45 1.28
CA ALA A 7 10.43 -2.17 -0.14
C ALA A 7 10.62 -0.68 -0.47
N MET A 8 10.08 0.23 0.35
CA MET A 8 10.24 1.67 0.18
C MET A 8 11.72 2.08 0.28
N PHE A 9 12.47 1.49 1.21
CA PHE A 9 13.92 1.74 1.33
C PHE A 9 14.67 1.37 0.05
N ILE A 10 14.39 0.19 -0.51
CA ILE A 10 15.00 -0.27 -1.77
C ILE A 10 14.62 0.65 -2.94
N MET A 11 13.35 1.04 -3.04
CA MET A 11 12.88 1.94 -4.11
C MET A 11 13.57 3.31 -4.05
N VAL A 12 13.72 3.87 -2.85
CA VAL A 12 14.45 5.13 -2.65
C VAL A 12 15.91 4.98 -3.06
N ALA A 13 16.57 3.88 -2.69
CA ALA A 13 17.93 3.59 -3.14
C ALA A 13 18.04 3.53 -4.67
N ILE A 14 17.08 2.93 -5.37
CA ILE A 14 17.08 2.86 -6.84
C ILE A 14 16.81 4.24 -7.48
N LEU A 15 16.04 5.12 -6.85
CA LEU A 15 15.85 6.49 -7.35
C LEU A 15 17.14 7.31 -7.31
N PHE A 16 17.94 7.14 -6.25
CA PHE A 16 19.24 7.82 -6.10
C PHE A 16 20.34 7.17 -6.96
N PHE A 17 20.48 5.85 -6.90
CA PHE A 17 21.62 5.11 -7.47
C PHE A 17 21.32 4.32 -8.76
N GLY A 18 20.06 4.22 -9.18
CA GLY A 18 19.65 3.47 -10.37
C GLY A 18 19.86 4.22 -11.69
N GLY A 19 19.79 3.49 -12.82
CA GLY A 19 19.96 4.05 -14.15
C GLY A 19 18.77 4.89 -14.63
N ALA A 20 19.00 5.86 -15.52
CA ALA A 20 17.99 6.82 -15.99
C ALA A 20 16.73 6.15 -16.62
N SER A 21 16.90 4.98 -17.25
CA SER A 21 15.78 4.25 -17.87
C SER A 21 14.76 3.71 -16.86
N ILE A 22 15.21 3.30 -15.65
CA ILE A 22 14.32 2.67 -14.65
C ILE A 22 13.78 3.65 -13.60
N LYS A 23 14.40 4.82 -13.44
CA LYS A 23 13.94 5.87 -12.51
C LYS A 23 12.46 6.26 -12.69
N PRO A 24 11.94 6.54 -13.90
CA PRO A 24 10.52 6.92 -14.04
C PRO A 24 9.55 5.79 -13.65
N PHE A 25 9.92 4.54 -13.94
CA PHE A 25 9.14 3.37 -13.53
C PHE A 25 9.09 3.23 -12.00
N ILE A 26 10.25 3.30 -11.33
CA ILE A 26 10.34 3.19 -9.88
C ILE A 26 9.66 4.38 -9.19
N ALA A 27 9.76 5.59 -9.73
CA ALA A 27 9.08 6.76 -9.18
C ALA A 27 7.54 6.57 -9.18
N THR A 28 7.00 6.06 -10.29
CA THR A 28 5.57 5.79 -10.42
C THR A 28 5.13 4.69 -9.44
N LEU A 29 5.90 3.62 -9.33
CA LEU A 29 5.66 2.55 -8.36
C LEU A 29 5.75 3.02 -6.91
N PHE A 30 6.69 3.91 -6.59
CA PHE A 30 6.86 4.44 -5.25
C PHE A 30 5.62 5.23 -4.81
N VAL A 31 5.09 6.10 -5.70
CA VAL A 31 3.85 6.84 -5.44
C VAL A 31 2.66 5.89 -5.26
N GLY A 32 2.52 4.89 -6.14
CA GLY A 32 1.46 3.88 -6.03
C GLY A 32 1.55 3.03 -4.76
N MET A 33 2.76 2.70 -4.31
CA MET A 33 2.98 1.96 -3.07
C MET A 33 2.64 2.79 -1.84
N VAL A 34 3.01 4.07 -1.81
CA VAL A 34 2.63 4.98 -0.71
C VAL A 34 1.10 5.06 -0.63
N SER A 35 0.40 5.31 -1.74
CA SER A 35 -1.07 5.41 -1.72
C SER A 35 -1.74 4.08 -1.35
N GLY A 36 -1.25 2.95 -1.87
CA GLY A 36 -1.77 1.61 -1.57
C GLY A 36 -1.57 1.19 -0.12
N THR A 37 -0.46 1.61 0.50
CA THR A 37 -0.17 1.31 1.92
C THR A 37 -1.14 2.04 2.85
N TYR A 38 -1.41 3.32 2.59
CA TYR A 38 -2.42 4.07 3.34
C TYR A 38 -3.83 3.51 3.13
N SER A 39 -4.18 3.15 1.89
CA SER A 39 -5.51 2.60 1.57
C SER A 39 -5.77 1.25 2.24
N SER A 40 -4.82 0.30 2.19
CA SER A 40 -5.05 -1.04 2.73
C SER A 40 -5.20 -1.07 4.25
N ILE A 41 -4.55 -0.16 4.99
CA ILE A 41 -4.64 -0.10 6.45
C ILE A 41 -5.95 0.57 6.88
N PHE A 42 -6.33 1.66 6.22
CA PHE A 42 -7.45 2.51 6.66
C PHE A 42 -8.79 2.22 5.99
N HIS A 43 -8.84 1.63 4.79
CA HIS A 43 -10.11 1.30 4.13
C HIS A 43 -10.51 -0.16 4.29
N ALA A 44 -9.58 -1.11 4.13
CA ALA A 44 -9.94 -2.53 4.12
C ALA A 44 -10.43 -3.05 5.48
N VAL A 45 -9.83 -2.56 6.57
CA VAL A 45 -10.18 -2.95 7.95
C VAL A 45 -11.60 -2.50 8.33
N PRO A 46 -11.99 -1.20 8.21
CA PRO A 46 -13.35 -0.79 8.53
C PRO A 46 -14.39 -1.34 7.55
N LEU A 47 -14.05 -1.56 6.27
CA LEU A 47 -14.95 -2.23 5.34
C LEU A 47 -15.27 -3.66 5.79
N LEU A 48 -14.26 -4.42 6.21
CA LEU A 48 -14.45 -5.77 6.73
C LEU A 48 -15.34 -5.77 7.98
N VAL A 49 -15.07 -4.86 8.92
CA VAL A 49 -15.88 -4.70 10.15
C VAL A 49 -17.32 -4.30 9.83
N SER A 50 -17.53 -3.37 8.89
CA SER A 50 -18.87 -2.98 8.47
C SER A 50 -19.65 -4.13 7.83
N TRP A 51 -18.96 -4.97 7.04
CA TRP A 51 -19.55 -6.15 6.42
C TRP A 51 -19.97 -7.19 7.45
N GLU A 52 -19.11 -7.47 8.43
CA GLU A 52 -19.38 -8.40 9.52
C GLU A 52 -20.58 -7.93 10.37
N SER A 53 -20.64 -6.64 10.72
CA SER A 53 -21.78 -6.07 11.46
C SER A 53 -23.11 -6.17 10.70
N TRP A 54 -23.08 -6.04 9.37
CA TRP A 54 -24.28 -6.15 8.53
C TRP A 54 -24.74 -7.60 8.38
N ALA A 55 -23.79 -8.54 8.35
CA ALA A 55 -24.07 -9.97 8.33
C ALA A 55 -24.68 -10.46 9.65
N GLU A 56 -24.15 -10.02 10.79
CA GLU A 56 -24.71 -10.34 12.13
C GLU A 56 -26.13 -9.79 12.29
N ALA A 57 -26.38 -8.53 11.89
CA ALA A 57 -27.70 -7.91 11.94
C ALA A 57 -28.76 -8.60 11.06
N ARG A 58 -28.33 -9.43 10.10
CA ARG A 58 -29.21 -10.20 9.21
C ARG A 58 -29.46 -11.63 9.72
N GLN A 59 -28.71 -12.08 10.73
CA GLN A 59 -28.89 -13.39 11.37
C GLN A 59 -29.71 -13.33 12.67
N ALA A 60 -29.91 -12.14 13.26
CA ALA A 60 -30.85 -11.88 14.34
C ALA A 60 -32.27 -11.60 13.84
#